data_AF-A0A2A4CET0-F1
#
_entry.id   AF-A0A2A4CET0-F1
#
_cell.length_a   1.000
_cell.length_b   1.000
_cell.length_c   1.000
_cell.angle_alpha   90.00
_cell.angle_beta   90.00
_cell.angle_gamma   90.00
#
_symmetry.space_group_name_H-M   'P 1'
#
loop_
_entity.id
_entity.type
_entity.pdbx_description
1 polymer ?
#
loop_
_entity_poly.entity_id
_entity_poly.type
_entity_poly.pdbx_seq_one_letter_code
_entity_poly.pdbx_strand_id
1 'polypeptide(L)' 'MSSLPATVPLTYDDRFVLQDAAGNPLSQTRYALQRRTGAFEYGTTDELGQTHLLASVPHAENITIYLAQ' A
#
# COMPACT_ATOMS: atom_id res chain seq x y z
N MET A 1 3.55 -30.17 -28.60
CA MET A 1 3.31 -28.72 -28.50
C MET A 1 3.68 -28.31 -27.08
N SER A 2 4.85 -27.70 -26.87
CA SER A 2 5.25 -27.23 -25.54
C SER A 2 4.86 -25.76 -25.39
N SER A 3 4.06 -25.45 -24.37
CA SER A 3 3.70 -24.08 -23.98
C SER A 3 4.92 -23.38 -23.37
N LEU A 4 5.21 -22.15 -23.82
CA LEU A 4 6.20 -21.27 -23.20
C LEU A 4 5.74 -20.92 -21.77
N PRO A 5 6.66 -20.81 -20.79
CA PRO A 5 6.30 -20.35 -19.46
C PRO A 5 5.74 -18.93 -19.55
N ALA A 6 4.58 -18.69 -18.95
CA ALA A 6 4.04 -17.35 -18.81
C ALA A 6 5.01 -16.52 -17.94
N THR A 7 5.54 -15.44 -18.48
CA THR A 7 6.27 -14.44 -17.69
C THR A 7 5.27 -13.81 -16.72
N VAL A 8 5.39 -14.11 -15.44
CA VAL A 8 4.61 -13.40 -14.41
C VAL A 8 5.13 -11.96 -14.38
N PRO A 9 4.30 -10.96 -14.70
CA PRO A 9 4.75 -9.58 -14.61
C PRO A 9 5.07 -9.24 -13.15
N LEU A 10 6.22 -8.62 -12.93
CA LEU A 10 6.56 -8.07 -11.61
C LEU A 10 5.57 -6.93 -11.31
N THR A 11 4.77 -7.11 -10.26
CA THR A 11 3.83 -6.10 -9.78
C THR A 11 4.28 -5.57 -8.43
N TYR A 12 3.96 -4.31 -8.15
CA TYR A 12 4.20 -3.68 -6.86
C TYR A 12 2.88 -3.64 -6.09
N ASP A 13 2.78 -4.39 -5.00
CA ASP A 13 1.60 -4.52 -4.14
C ASP A 13 1.97 -4.41 -2.65
N ASP A 14 2.81 -3.43 -2.33
CA ASP A 14 3.40 -3.28 -1.01
C ASP A 14 2.39 -3.15 0.13
N ARG A 15 2.86 -3.47 1.34
CA ARG A 15 2.19 -3.18 2.61
C ARG A 15 3.09 -2.31 3.47
N PHE A 16 2.54 -1.25 4.05
CA PHE A 16 3.29 -0.28 4.85
C PHE A 16 2.93 -0.40 6.33
N VAL A 17 3.88 -0.10 7.21
CA VAL A 17 3.63 0.10 8.65
C VAL A 17 3.62 1.60 8.91
N LEU A 18 2.50 2.13 9.41
CA LEU A 18 2.40 3.53 9.81
C LEU A 18 2.76 3.66 11.30
N GLN A 19 3.68 4.58 11.60
CA GLN A 19 4.18 4.82 12.95
C GLN A 19 4.18 6.32 13.25
N ASP A 20 4.06 6.67 14.53
CA ASP A 20 4.32 8.03 15.00
C ASP A 20 5.83 8.34 14.98
N ALA A 21 6.19 9.59 15.31
CA ALA A 21 7.59 10.02 15.33
C ALA A 21 8.46 9.32 16.40
N ALA A 22 7.84 8.69 17.40
CA ALA A 22 8.51 7.90 18.42
C ALA A 22 8.65 6.41 18.02
N GLY A 23 8.10 6.01 16.87
CA GLY A 23 8.14 4.64 16.36
C GLY A 23 6.99 3.76 16.86
N ASN A 24 6.00 4.31 17.57
CA ASN A 24 4.83 3.54 17.98
C ASN A 24 3.91 3.30 16.77
N PRO A 25 3.38 2.08 16.59
CA PRO A 25 2.45 1.81 15.50
C PRO A 25 1.16 2.62 15.65
N LEU A 26 0.72 3.22 14.55
CA LEU A 26 -0.57 3.88 14.45
C LEU A 26 -1.64 2.82 14.19
N SER A 27 -2.14 2.17 15.24
CA SER A 27 -3.14 1.11 15.12
C SER A 27 -4.55 1.66 14.88
N GLN A 28 -5.40 0.89 14.20
CA GLN A 28 -6.82 1.22 13.94
C GLN A 28 -7.04 2.64 13.39
N THR A 29 -6.06 3.15 12.65
CA THR A 29 -6.02 4.53 12.16
C THR A 29 -6.49 4.55 10.71
N ARG A 30 -7.50 5.38 10.42
CA ARG A 30 -8.01 5.58 9.06
C ARG A 30 -7.02 6.37 8.23
N TYR A 31 -6.83 5.96 6.98
CA TYR A 31 -5.95 6.64 6.05
C TYR A 31 -6.52 6.69 4.63
N ALA A 32 -5.97 7.63 3.86
CA ALA A 32 -6.13 7.71 2.41
C ALA A 32 -4.75 7.69 1.76
N LEU A 33 -4.53 6.77 0.83
CA LEU A 33 -3.32 6.68 0.02
C LEU A 33 -3.61 7.28 -1.35
N GLN A 34 -2.89 8.35 -1.69
CA GLN A 34 -2.91 8.95 -3.00
C GLN A 34 -1.81 8.36 -3.87
N ARG A 35 -2.24 7.80 -5.00
CA ARG A 35 -1.38 7.27 -6.06
C ARG A 35 -0.79 8.42 -6.89
N ARG A 36 0.27 8.15 -7.65
CA ARG A 36 0.86 9.14 -8.57
C ARG A 36 -0.16 9.69 -9.58
N THR A 37 -1.15 8.87 -9.96
CA THR A 37 -2.23 9.27 -10.87
C THR A 37 -3.23 10.25 -10.24
N GLY A 38 -3.17 10.47 -8.93
CA GLY A 38 -4.15 11.21 -8.15
C GLY A 38 -5.31 10.35 -7.64
N ALA A 39 -5.38 9.06 -8.03
CA ALA A 39 -6.38 8.14 -7.50
C ALA A 39 -6.16 7.86 -6.01
N PHE A 40 -7.24 7.63 -5.27
CA PHE A 40 -7.20 7.34 -3.85
C PHE A 40 -7.60 5.91 -3.53
N GLU A 41 -6.92 5.35 -2.53
CA GLU A 41 -7.23 4.09 -1.90
C GLU A 41 -7.38 4.33 -0.39
N TYR A 42 -8.48 3.87 0.19
CA TYR A 42 -8.82 4.14 1.59
C TYR A 42 -8.68 2.87 2.41
N GLY A 43 -8.24 3.01 3.65
CA GLY A 43 -8.08 1.88 4.55
C GLY A 43 -8.07 2.27 6.02
N THR A 44 -7.95 1.26 6.87
CA THR A 44 -7.71 1.40 8.31
C THR A 44 -6.57 0.46 8.66
N THR A 45 -5.59 0.94 9.41
CA THR A 45 -4.47 0.10 9.82
C THR A 45 -4.89 -0.98 10.81
N ASP A 46 -4.18 -2.11 10.81
CA ASP A 46 -4.40 -3.16 11.81
C ASP A 46 -3.81 -2.80 13.19
N GLU A 47 -3.78 -3.76 14.12
CA GLU A 47 -3.24 -3.58 15.47
C GLU A 47 -1.73 -3.26 15.49
N LEU A 48 -1.00 -3.63 14.44
CA LEU A 48 0.43 -3.39 14.27
C LEU A 48 0.73 -2.15 13.42
N GLY A 49 -0.30 -1.37 13.07
CA GLY A 49 -0.16 -0.20 12.21
C GLY A 49 0.01 -0.54 10.74
N GLN A 50 -0.26 -1.78 10.31
CA GLN A 50 -0.10 -2.18 8.91
C GLN A 50 -1.29 -1.72 8.08
N THR A 51 -1.00 -1.14 6.90
CA THR A 51 -2.02 -0.93 5.86
C THR A 51 -2.56 -2.28 5.38
N HIS A 52 -3.69 -2.26 4.66
CA HIS A 52 -4.03 -3.42 3.83
C HIS A 52 -3.00 -3.60 2.70
N LEU A 53 -3.03 -4.75 2.04
CA LEU A 53 -2.24 -5.00 0.84
C LEU A 53 -2.73 -4.08 -0.27
N LEU A 54 -1.87 -3.18 -0.73
CA LEU A 54 -2.27 -2.19 -1.71
C LEU A 54 -2.59 -2.81 -3.06
N ALA A 55 -3.47 -2.15 -3.82
CA ALA A 55 -3.72 -2.56 -5.21
C ALA A 55 -2.41 -2.61 -6.02
N SER A 56 -2.22 -3.72 -6.74
CA SER A 56 -1.02 -3.98 -7.52
C SER A 56 -0.87 -2.99 -8.68
N VAL A 57 0.34 -2.45 -8.87
CA VAL A 57 0.67 -1.57 -10.01
C VAL A 57 1.83 -2.13 -10.83
N PRO A 58 1.89 -1.87 -12.15
CA PRO A 58 2.93 -2.42 -13.02
C PRO A 58 4.29 -1.72 -12.91
N HIS A 59 4.37 -0.58 -12.22
CA HIS A 59 5.60 0.19 -12.07
C HIS A 59 5.67 0.80 -10.68
N ALA A 60 6.88 0.90 -10.12
CA ALA A 60 7.12 1.64 -8.89
C ALA A 60 6.64 3.10 -9.04
N GLU A 61 6.06 3.63 -7.97
CA GLU A 61 5.54 4.98 -7.93
C GLU A 61 5.72 5.62 -6.55
N ASN A 62 5.74 6.94 -6.52
CA ASN A 62 5.61 7.67 -5.26
C ASN A 62 4.14 7.65 -4.84
N ILE A 63 3.91 7.36 -3.56
CA ILE A 63 2.61 7.45 -2.91
C ILE A 63 2.66 8.52 -1.81
N THR A 64 1.51 9.11 -1.53
CA THR A 64 1.33 9.97 -0.34
C THR A 64 0.25 9.36 0.54
N ILE A 65 0.51 9.23 1.83
CA ILE A 65 -0.46 8.70 2.79
C ILE A 65 -0.91 9.85 3.71
N TYR A 66 -2.23 10.06 3.75
CA TYR A 66 -2.90 11.01 4.64
C TYR A 66 -3.57 10.25 5.77
N LEU A 67 -3.46 10.77 7.00
CA LEU A 67 -4.21 10.27 8.15
C LEU A 67 -5.55 11.01 8.23
N ALA A 68 -6.64 10.29 8.43
CA ALA A 68 -7.94 10.90 8.69
C ALA A 68 -8.10 11.15 10.21
N GLN A 69 -8.62 12.32 10.55
CA GLN A 69 -9.04 12.67 11.92
C GLN A 69 -10.45 12.13 12.22
#